data_AF-A0A484PXM0-F1
#
_entry.id   AF-A0A484PXM0-F1
#
_cell.length_a   1.000
_cell.length_b   1.000
_cell.length_c   1.000
_cell.angle_alpha   90.00
_cell.angle_beta   90.00
_cell.angle_gamma   90.00
#
_symmetry.space_group_name_H-M   'P 1'
#
loop_
_entity.id
_entity.type
_entity.pdbx_description
1 polymer ?
#
loop_
_entity_poly.entity_id
_entity_poly.type
_entity_poly.pdbx_seq_one_letter_code
_entity_poly.pdbx_strand_id
1 'polypeptide(L)' 'MSGQLTLRTILGRNGPFNVGRLVTPIGEFAVKDAELEQYPKGKYGGDFAIRFIYPWLIPPLEARVSRSVPTWTG' A
#
# COMPACT_ATOMS: atom_id res chain seq x y z
N MET A 1 -4.47 9.48 15.97
CA MET A 1 -3.00 9.55 16.19
C MET A 1 -2.49 10.74 15.43
N SER A 2 -1.78 11.64 16.11
CA SER A 2 -1.23 12.85 15.47
C SER A 2 -0.32 12.48 14.30
N GLY A 3 -0.55 13.09 13.15
CA GLY A 3 0.27 12.90 11.97
C GLY A 3 0.17 14.06 10.98
N GLN A 4 0.91 13.93 9.88
CA GLN A 4 0.87 14.88 8.77
C GLN A 4 0.73 14.12 7.45
N LEU A 5 -0.36 14.37 6.74
CA LEU A 5 -0.59 13.90 5.38
C LEU A 5 -0.11 14.97 4.39
N THR A 6 0.85 14.61 3.54
CA THR A 6 1.27 15.46 2.42
C THR A 6 0.65 14.94 1.14
N LEU A 7 -0.14 15.79 0.46
CA LEU A 7 -0.68 15.54 -0.87
C LEU A 7 0.18 16.16 -1.95
N ARG A 8 0.49 15.37 -2.97
CA ARG A 8 1.22 15.81 -4.17
C ARG A 8 0.46 15.39 -5.41
N THR A 9 0.31 16.30 -6.36
CA THR A 9 -0.22 15.97 -7.68
C THR A 9 0.92 15.47 -8.58
N ILE A 10 0.72 14.32 -9.20
CA ILE A 10 1.60 13.72 -10.20
C ILE A 10 0.91 13.84 -11.56
N LEU A 11 1.64 14.25 -12.58
CA LEU A 11 1.15 14.29 -13.95
C LEU A 11 1.32 12.91 -14.58
N GLY A 12 0.23 12.16 -14.70
CA GLY A 12 0.21 10.85 -15.36
C GLY A 12 -0.20 10.94 -16.82
N ARG A 13 -0.02 9.82 -17.54
CA ARG A 13 -0.47 9.69 -18.94
C ARG A 13 -1.98 9.92 -19.12
N ASN A 14 -2.77 9.58 -18.10
CA ASN A 14 -4.24 9.69 -18.11
C ASN A 14 -4.74 10.98 -17.44
N GLY A 15 -3.85 11.93 -17.13
CA GLY A 15 -4.16 13.15 -16.41
C GLY A 15 -3.47 13.24 -15.04
N PRO A 16 -3.61 14.40 -14.36
CA PRO A 16 -3.10 14.60 -13.02
C PRO A 16 -3.83 13.70 -12.02
N PHE A 17 -3.10 13.19 -11.03
CA PHE A 17 -3.65 12.44 -9.90
C PHE A 17 -2.89 12.77 -8.62
N ASN A 18 -3.55 12.70 -7.48
CA ASN A 18 -3.00 12.98 -6.17
C ASN A 18 -2.48 11.71 -5.50
N VAL A 19 -1.31 11.83 -4.87
CA VAL A 19 -0.75 10.81 -3.97
C VAL A 19 -0.54 11.37 -2.58
N GLY A 20 -0.80 10.53 -1.57
CA GLY A 20 -0.61 10.88 -0.17
C GLY A 20 0.62 10.21 0.43
N ARG A 21 1.33 10.95 1.28
CA ARG A 21 2.32 10.40 2.23
C ARG A 21 1.92 10.81 3.63
N LEU A 22 1.61 9.84 4.48
CA LEU A 22 1.25 10.04 5.88
C LEU A 22 2.48 9.76 6.75
N VAL A 23 2.87 10.75 7.56
CA VAL A 23 3.93 10.61 8.57
C VAL A 23 3.28 10.61 9.96
N THR A 24 3.63 9.62 10.77
CA THR A 24 3.17 9.46 12.16
C THR A 24 4.33 9.00 13.04
N PRO A 25 4.21 9.06 14.38
CA PRO A 25 5.25 8.53 15.28
C PRO A 25 5.57 7.04 15.11
N ILE A 26 4.64 6.22 14.57
CA ILE A 26 4.89 4.79 14.35
C ILE A 26 5.49 4.47 12.98
N GLY A 27 5.60 5.48 12.11
CA GLY A 27 6.21 5.31 10.79
C GLY A 27 5.57 6.17 9.71
N GLU A 28 6.01 5.87 8.50
CA GLU A 28 5.58 6.54 7.28
C GLU A 28 4.83 5.58 6.36
N PHE A 29 3.75 6.07 5.78
CA PHE A 29 2.84 5.27 4.97
C PHE A 29 2.54 5.98 3.66
N ALA A 30 2.66 5.25 2.55
CA ALA A 30 2.10 5.69 1.28
C ALA A 30 0.58 5.49 1.32
N VAL A 31 -0.17 6.57 1.08
CA VAL A 31 -1.63 6.55 1.06
C VAL A 31 -2.08 6.61 -0.40
N LYS A 32 -2.77 5.57 -0.82
CA LYS A 32 -3.39 5.46 -2.15
C LYS A 32 -4.89 5.32 -1.94
N ASP A 33 -5.60 6.43 -2.06
CA ASP A 33 -7.06 6.49 -1.91
C ASP A 33 -7.62 7.45 -2.96
N ALA A 34 -8.74 7.10 -3.58
CA ALA A 34 -9.39 7.94 -4.59
C ALA A 34 -10.01 9.20 -3.98
N GLU A 35 -10.35 9.18 -2.68
CA GLU A 35 -10.83 10.36 -1.95
C GLU A 35 -9.76 11.45 -1.83
N LEU A 36 -8.49 11.20 -2.17
CA LEU A 36 -7.46 12.23 -2.17
C LEU A 36 -7.58 13.20 -3.36
N GLU A 37 -8.28 12.83 -4.44
CA GLU A 37 -8.38 13.64 -5.66
C GLU A 37 -9.24 14.90 -5.49
N GLN A 38 -10.18 14.88 -4.54
CA GLN A 38 -11.03 16.03 -4.22
C GLN A 38 -10.30 17.11 -3.39
N TYR A 39 -9.12 16.81 -2.84
CA TYR A 39 -8.37 17.74 -2.01
C TYR A 39 -7.20 18.36 -2.79
N PRO A 40 -6.91 19.66 -2.62
CA PRO A 40 -5.77 20.29 -3.27
C PRO A 40 -4.43 19.74 -2.76
N LYS A 41 -3.35 19.92 -3.55
CA LYS A 41 -2.00 19.62 -3.06
C LYS A 41 -1.69 20.45 -1.81
N GLY A 42 -1.04 19.85 -0.81
CA GLY A 42 -0.80 20.53 0.44
C GLY A 42 -0.34 19.64 1.59
N LYS A 43 -0.27 20.22 2.77
CA LYS A 43 0.04 19.55 4.04
C LYS A 43 -1.18 19.63 4.95
N TYR A 44 -1.62 18.48 5.43
CA TYR A 44 -2.80 18.30 6.26
C TYR A 44 -2.36 17.70 7.60
N GLY A 45 -2.41 18.51 8.65
CA GLY A 45 -2.21 18.03 10.02
C GLY A 45 -3.52 17.50 10.59
N GLY A 46 -3.44 16.47 11.44
CA GLY A 46 -4.63 15.95 12.10
C GLY A 46 -4.39 14.62 12.82
N ASP A 47 -5.51 14.04 13.25
CA ASP A 47 -5.54 12.71 13.83
C ASP A 47 -5.93 11.65 12.80
N PHE A 48 -5.04 10.67 12.63
CA PHE A 48 -5.22 9.55 11.71
C PHE A 48 -5.47 8.26 12.48
N ALA A 49 -6.36 7.42 11.94
CA ALA A 49 -6.65 6.10 12.48
C ALA A 49 -5.97 5.03 11.62
N ILE A 50 -5.00 4.32 12.21
CA ILE A 50 -4.35 3.17 11.57
C ILE A 50 -5.00 1.91 12.15
N ARG A 51 -5.82 1.22 11.35
CA ARG A 51 -6.61 0.05 11.81
C ARG A 51 -5.82 -1.25 11.77
N PHE A 52 -5.07 -1.47 10.69
CA PHE A 52 -4.31 -2.70 10.49
C PHE A 52 -2.95 -2.39 9.89
N ILE A 53 -1.93 -3.10 10.36
CA ILE A 53 -0.59 -3.12 9.78
C ILE A 53 -0.31 -4.58 9.43
N TYR A 54 -0.10 -4.86 8.15
CA TYR A 54 0.23 -6.19 7.67
C TYR A 54 1.74 -6.28 7.44
N PRO A 55 2.45 -7.23 8.07
CA PRO A 55 3.81 -7.55 7.68
C PRO A 55 3.81 -8.11 6.25
N TRP A 56 4.80 -7.75 5.44
CA TRP A 56 4.99 -8.36 4.12
C TRP A 56 5.55 -9.77 4.31
N LEU A 57 4.68 -10.73 4.63
CA LEU A 57 5.02 -12.14 4.67
C LEU A 57 5.08 -12.64 3.23
N ILE A 58 6.27 -12.62 2.63
CA ILE A 58 6.53 -13.44 1.44
C ILE A 58 6.39 -14.89 1.89
N PRO A 59 5.45 -15.70 1.38
CA PRO A 59 5.53 -17.14 1.60
C PRO A 59 6.81 -17.64 0.92
N PRO A 60 7.65 -18.47 1.58
CA PRO A 60 8.83 -19.01 0.94
C PRO A 60 8.43 -19.77 -0.33
N LEU A 61 9.24 -19.62 -1.39
CA LEU A 61 9.07 -20.24 -2.72
C LEU A 61 9.11 -21.79 -2.72
N GLU A 62 8.98 -22.43 -1.57
CA GLU A 62 9.04 -23.88 -1.36
C GLU A 62 7.66 -24.56 -1.24
N ALA A 63 6.58 -23.92 -1.70
CA ALA A 63 5.38 -24.67 -2.10
C ALA A 63 5.58 -25.36 -3.48
N ARG A 64 6.75 -25.94 -3.71
CA ARG A 64 7.01 -26.93 -4.77
C ARG A 64 7.21 -28.29 -4.10
N VAL A 65 6.17 -28.77 -3.42
CA VAL A 65 6.11 -30.18 -3.06
C VAL A 65 5.90 -30.97 -4.34
N SER A 66 6.97 -31.63 -4.76
CA SER A 66 6.98 -32.76 -5.68
C SER A 66 5.90 -33.77 -5.28
N ARG A 67 4.85 -33.90 -6.08
CA ARG A 67 4.11 -35.16 -6.16
C ARG A 67 4.52 -35.85 -7.44
N SER A 68 5.37 -36.85 -7.23
CA SER A 68 5.71 -37.95 -8.12
C SER A 68 4.55 -38.33 -9.05
N VAL A 69 4.87 -38.43 -10.35
CA VAL A 69 4.04 -39.10 -11.35
C VAL A 69 3.87 -40.57 -10.93
N PRO A 70 2.65 -41.10 -10.75
CA PRO A 70 2.49 -42.55 -10.75
C PRO A 70 2.47 -43.01 -12.20
N THR A 71 3.54 -43.67 -12.64
CA THR A 71 3.50 -44.49 -13.87
C THR A 71 2.67 -45.73 -13.55
N TRP A 72 1.42 -45.78 -14.00
CA TRP A 72 0.71 -47.04 -14.11
C TRP A 72 1.12 -47.72 -15.42
N THR A 73 1.96 -48.74 -15.31
CA THR A 73 2.10 -49.79 -16.31
C THR A 73 1.29 -50.99 -15.84
N GLY A 74 0.24 -51.31 -16.58
CA GLY A 74 -0.62 -52.48 -16.42
C GLY A 74 -1.55 -52.56 -17.60
#